data_AF-A0A0R1UCE3-F1
#
_entry.id   AF-A0A0R1UCE3-F1
#
_cell.length_a   1.000
_cell.length_b   1.000
_cell.length_c   1.000
_cell.angle_alpha   90.00
_cell.angle_beta   90.00
_cell.angle_gamma   90.00
#
_symmetry.space_group_name_H-M   'P 1'
#
loop_
_entity.id
_entity.type
_entity.pdbx_description
1 polymer ?
#
loop_
_entity_poly.entity_id
_entity_poly.type
_entity_poly.pdbx_seq_one_letter_code
_entity_poly.pdbx_strand_id
1 'polypeptide(L)'
;MEYDKISKNIVNAVVSTEDRTFWTNPGFSVKGMARAGIGLVIHHGQVTGGGSTLTQQLAKNSLLTQEQTFSRKLEELFFAIEINHVYSKKDIITMYLNNAYFGNGVWGVQDASRRYFGKSADQVSVSEAATLAGMLRSPSFYNPVDHMANALSRRNLVLQLMVQNGKLSSSQAKSISKTGLTLKNTFKNKDGYRYPYFFDAVVDEAINRYGLKEEDVMNKGLKIYTTLNQNYQQALQNSFEQSWLFPQNATDGTQVQGASVAMDPTTGAVRGIVGGRGKHVFRGYNRATQMKRQPGSSIKPLAVYSPALQEGYHYDSKLSNKLQKFGKNGYEPHNVDNGYSNTIPMYQAVALSKNVPAVWLLDKIGVQKGVQSVQNFGISVPKSDQNLALALGGLSSGVSPLQMARAYSAFANKGNLPNNSYFITKITDASGRVLAQNSDTGTHRIISNNTAKEMTTMLLGVFKNGTAQSAQPNGFEVAGKTGSTEVPNSYGFGTKDQWIVGYTPDIVLSTWVGFDRTDSNHFMHGVSETGITRLYKAQMEGILPYTAKTQFTEKAPNQLIKENGSNNDWTNGLGEKIQKGLGSAGETLNKWYNNIKGIFGN
;
A
#
# COMPACT_ATOMS: atom_id res chain seq x y z
N MET A 1 -18.75 -3.10 24.08
CA MET A 1 -19.74 -2.37 24.90
C MET A 1 -19.70 -2.83 26.34
N GLU A 2 -20.16 -2.02 27.28
CA GLU A 2 -20.30 -2.38 28.70
C GLU A 2 -21.57 -3.20 28.97
N TYR A 3 -21.62 -3.92 30.11
CA TYR A 3 -22.72 -4.83 30.46
C TYR A 3 -24.09 -4.14 30.54
N ASP A 4 -24.15 -2.94 31.10
CA ASP A 4 -25.37 -2.15 31.26
C ASP A 4 -25.93 -1.66 29.92
N LYS A 5 -25.11 -1.64 28.87
CA LYS A 5 -25.51 -1.33 27.49
C LYS A 5 -25.98 -2.55 26.69
N ILE A 6 -26.12 -3.71 27.33
CA ILE A 6 -26.65 -4.93 26.70
C ILE A 6 -28.03 -5.23 27.27
N SER A 7 -29.03 -5.40 26.41
CA SER A 7 -30.39 -5.73 26.84
C SER A 7 -30.40 -7.03 27.66
N LYS A 8 -31.12 -7.02 28.79
CA LYS A 8 -31.35 -8.22 29.60
C LYS A 8 -31.97 -9.36 28.79
N ASN A 9 -32.72 -9.04 27.73
CA ASN A 9 -33.29 -10.04 26.83
C ASN A 9 -32.19 -10.87 26.14
N ILE A 10 -31.13 -10.21 25.67
CA ILE A 10 -29.98 -10.87 25.03
C ILE A 10 -29.27 -11.76 26.03
N VAL A 11 -28.93 -11.21 27.20
CA VAL A 11 -28.27 -11.95 28.27
C VAL A 11 -29.07 -13.19 28.65
N ASN A 12 -30.39 -13.03 28.88
CA ASN A 12 -31.27 -14.14 29.22
C ASN A 12 -31.38 -15.19 28.11
N ALA A 13 -31.46 -14.77 26.85
CA ALA A 13 -31.56 -15.67 25.70
C ALA A 13 -30.27 -16.50 25.53
N VAL A 14 -29.11 -15.85 25.62
CA VAL A 14 -27.80 -16.49 25.47
C VAL A 14 -27.53 -17.44 26.62
N VAL A 15 -27.71 -17.01 27.87
CA VAL A 15 -27.56 -17.90 29.05
C VAL A 15 -28.52 -19.08 28.96
N SER A 16 -29.76 -18.87 28.52
CA SER A 16 -30.73 -19.96 28.42
C SER A 16 -30.40 -21.01 27.38
N THR A 17 -29.65 -20.61 26.34
CA THR A 17 -29.32 -21.45 25.19
C THR A 17 -27.96 -22.12 25.32
N GLU A 18 -26.95 -21.35 25.72
CA GLU A 18 -25.54 -21.75 25.69
C GLU A 18 -25.04 -22.27 27.05
N ASP A 19 -25.49 -21.69 28.16
CA ASP A 19 -24.98 -22.05 29.49
C ASP A 19 -25.98 -21.74 30.62
N ARG A 20 -26.91 -22.68 30.89
CA ARG A 20 -28.01 -22.47 31.85
C ARG A 20 -27.54 -22.24 33.29
N THR A 21 -26.36 -22.73 33.64
CA THR A 21 -25.76 -22.56 34.98
C THR A 21 -24.75 -21.44 35.02
N PHE A 22 -24.65 -20.61 33.98
CA PHE A 22 -23.62 -19.57 33.83
C PHE A 22 -23.39 -18.75 35.11
N TRP A 23 -24.46 -18.31 35.77
CA TRP A 23 -24.37 -17.46 36.95
C TRP A 23 -23.82 -18.15 38.19
N THR A 24 -23.89 -19.48 38.26
CA THR A 24 -23.52 -20.27 39.45
C THR A 24 -22.35 -21.21 39.21
N ASN A 25 -22.03 -21.53 37.96
CA ASN A 25 -20.95 -22.45 37.64
C ASN A 25 -19.57 -21.81 37.84
N PRO A 26 -18.52 -22.58 38.15
CA PRO A 26 -17.16 -22.08 38.34
C PRO A 26 -16.39 -21.85 37.01
N GLY A 27 -17.11 -21.59 35.91
CA GLY A 27 -16.52 -21.45 34.58
C GLY A 27 -16.52 -22.75 33.77
N PHE A 28 -16.95 -23.89 34.35
CA PHE A 28 -17.12 -25.17 33.66
C PHE A 28 -18.35 -25.92 34.18
N SER A 29 -18.81 -26.94 33.45
CA SER A 29 -19.99 -27.74 33.81
C SER A 29 -19.65 -29.21 33.96
N VAL A 30 -19.56 -29.70 35.21
CA VAL A 30 -19.32 -31.13 35.50
C VAL A 30 -20.40 -32.01 34.86
N LYS A 31 -21.68 -31.62 35.02
CA LYS A 31 -22.81 -32.34 34.38
C LYS A 31 -22.76 -32.26 32.85
N GLY A 32 -22.30 -31.14 32.29
CA GLY A 32 -22.15 -30.96 30.85
C GLY A 32 -21.02 -31.83 30.27
N MET A 33 -19.87 -31.88 30.96
CA MET A 33 -18.73 -32.72 30.60
C MET A 33 -19.05 -34.21 30.73
N ALA A 34 -19.69 -34.63 31.82
CA ALA A 34 -20.12 -36.02 32.00
C ALA A 34 -21.10 -36.48 30.89
N ARG A 35 -22.08 -35.62 30.54
CA ARG A 35 -23.01 -35.90 29.44
C ARG A 35 -22.32 -35.99 28.08
N ALA A 36 -21.36 -35.11 27.82
CA ALA A 36 -20.57 -35.16 26.59
C ALA A 36 -19.68 -36.42 26.53
N GLY A 37 -19.09 -36.83 27.65
CA GLY A 37 -18.32 -38.08 27.76
C GLY A 37 -19.16 -39.33 27.50
N ILE A 38 -20.36 -39.40 28.10
CA ILE A 38 -21.31 -40.50 27.86
C ILE A 38 -21.76 -40.51 26.40
N GLY A 39 -22.06 -39.34 25.81
CA GLY A 39 -22.42 -39.23 24.38
C GLY A 39 -21.32 -39.72 23.44
N LEU A 40 -20.05 -39.49 23.78
CA LEU A 40 -18.90 -39.94 23.01
C LEU A 40 -18.77 -41.47 22.99
N VAL A 41 -19.14 -42.14 24.08
CA VAL A 41 -19.17 -43.60 24.19
C VAL A 41 -20.37 -44.18 23.43
N ILE A 42 -21.55 -43.57 23.55
CA ILE A 42 -22.78 -44.04 22.90
C ILE A 42 -22.75 -43.84 21.37
N HIS A 43 -22.12 -42.76 20.89
CA HIS A 43 -22.07 -42.42 19.47
C HIS A 43 -20.77 -42.86 18.77
N HIS A 44 -20.12 -43.93 19.26
CA HIS A 44 -18.94 -44.54 18.63
C HIS A 44 -17.82 -43.54 18.31
N GLY A 45 -17.48 -42.66 19.25
CA GLY A 45 -16.41 -41.67 19.11
C GLY A 45 -16.78 -40.37 18.38
N GLN A 46 -18.02 -40.22 17.91
CA GLN A 46 -18.47 -38.95 17.34
C GLN A 46 -18.84 -37.94 18.44
N VAL A 47 -18.14 -36.80 18.45
CA VAL A 47 -18.39 -35.70 19.40
C VAL A 47 -19.71 -35.01 19.04
N THR A 48 -20.81 -35.42 19.66
CA THR A 48 -22.08 -34.69 19.61
C THR A 48 -22.01 -33.52 20.59
N GLY A 49 -21.82 -32.29 20.08
CA GLY A 49 -21.57 -31.10 20.90
C GLY A 49 -22.60 -30.82 21.99
N GLY A 50 -22.20 -30.08 23.04
CA GLY A 50 -23.12 -29.55 24.05
C GLY A 50 -22.67 -29.55 25.52
N GLY A 51 -21.37 -29.69 25.82
CA GLY A 51 -20.86 -29.73 27.20
C GLY A 51 -20.14 -28.48 27.70
N SER A 52 -19.84 -27.49 26.83
CA SER A 52 -18.99 -26.35 27.19
C SER A 52 -19.78 -25.13 27.68
N THR A 53 -19.26 -24.46 28.70
CA THR A 53 -19.83 -23.21 29.27
C THR A 53 -19.49 -21.99 28.43
N LEU A 54 -20.14 -20.86 28.71
CA LEU A 54 -19.79 -19.58 28.06
C LEU A 54 -18.34 -19.17 28.37
N THR A 55 -17.85 -19.42 29.58
CA THR A 55 -16.46 -19.11 29.94
C THR A 55 -15.46 -19.99 29.17
N GLN A 56 -15.77 -21.28 28.98
CA GLN A 56 -14.96 -22.16 28.12
C GLN A 56 -14.98 -21.73 26.66
N GLN A 57 -16.14 -21.31 26.15
CA GLN A 57 -16.24 -20.78 24.79
C GLN A 57 -15.46 -19.47 24.62
N LEU A 58 -15.48 -18.59 25.63
CA LEU A 58 -14.68 -17.35 25.65
C LEU A 58 -13.17 -17.66 25.64
N ALA A 59 -12.72 -18.60 26.47
CA ALA A 59 -11.31 -19.03 26.52
C ALA A 59 -10.87 -19.60 25.17
N LYS A 60 -11.68 -20.51 24.60
CA LYS A 60 -11.42 -21.13 23.29
C LYS A 60 -11.25 -20.09 22.18
N ASN A 61 -12.17 -19.12 22.12
CA ASN A 61 -12.19 -18.16 21.02
C ASN A 61 -11.17 -17.02 21.19
N SER A 62 -10.73 -16.73 22.42
CA SER A 62 -9.85 -15.57 22.71
C SER A 62 -8.39 -15.93 22.92
N LEU A 63 -8.07 -17.15 23.39
CA LEU A 63 -6.74 -17.49 23.91
C LEU A 63 -6.09 -18.72 23.28
N LEU A 64 -6.84 -19.54 22.54
CA LEU A 64 -6.38 -20.87 22.09
C LEU A 64 -6.45 -21.04 20.56
N THR A 65 -5.64 -21.96 20.03
CA THR A 65 -5.61 -22.31 18.60
C THR A 65 -6.82 -23.17 18.19
N GLN A 66 -7.15 -23.23 16.89
CA GLN A 66 -8.35 -23.92 16.41
C GLN A 66 -8.25 -25.47 16.32
N GLU A 67 -7.11 -26.09 16.62
CA GLU A 67 -6.91 -27.55 16.55
C GLU A 67 -7.71 -28.36 17.60
N GLN A 68 -8.51 -29.34 17.16
CA GLN A 68 -9.33 -30.16 18.07
C GLN A 68 -8.56 -31.31 18.73
N THR A 69 -7.71 -30.99 19.72
CA THR A 69 -6.96 -31.98 20.52
C THR A 69 -7.49 -32.09 21.95
N PHE A 70 -7.27 -33.25 22.59
CA PHE A 70 -7.62 -33.47 24.01
C PHE A 70 -6.79 -32.56 24.94
N SER A 71 -5.52 -32.28 24.62
CA SER A 71 -4.66 -31.36 25.36
C SER A 71 -5.23 -29.94 25.36
N ARG A 72 -5.66 -29.44 24.19
CA ARG A 72 -6.33 -28.13 24.11
C ARG A 72 -7.59 -28.07 24.96
N LYS A 73 -8.36 -29.16 25.04
CA LYS A 73 -9.60 -29.17 25.84
C LYS A 73 -9.33 -29.04 27.34
N LEU A 74 -8.19 -29.53 27.82
CA LEU A 74 -7.73 -29.32 29.19
C LEU A 74 -7.26 -27.87 29.41
N GLU A 75 -6.57 -27.27 28.44
CA GLU A 75 -6.21 -25.84 28.48
C GLU A 75 -7.44 -24.94 28.50
N GLU A 76 -8.46 -25.22 27.69
CA GLU A 76 -9.76 -24.50 27.71
C GLU A 76 -10.40 -24.54 29.10
N LEU A 77 -10.33 -25.69 29.77
CA LEU A 77 -10.86 -25.84 31.13
C LEU A 77 -10.05 -25.02 32.13
N PHE A 78 -8.71 -25.09 32.07
CA PHE A 78 -7.83 -24.33 32.95
C PHE A 78 -8.03 -22.82 32.80
N PHE A 79 -8.03 -22.32 31.56
CA PHE A 79 -8.29 -20.90 31.29
C PHE A 79 -9.70 -20.50 31.70
N ALA A 80 -10.71 -21.36 31.54
CA ALA A 80 -12.05 -21.03 31.98
C ALA A 80 -12.16 -20.89 33.50
N ILE A 81 -11.42 -21.69 34.26
CA ILE A 81 -11.33 -21.56 35.73
C ILE A 81 -10.65 -20.23 36.08
N GLU A 82 -9.52 -19.92 35.45
CA GLU A 82 -8.75 -18.70 35.72
C GLU A 82 -9.55 -17.43 35.38
N ILE A 83 -10.18 -17.39 34.20
CA ILE A 83 -11.06 -16.29 33.80
C ILE A 83 -12.18 -16.09 34.83
N ASN A 84 -12.74 -17.18 35.35
CA ASN A 84 -13.82 -17.11 36.33
C ASN A 84 -13.35 -16.71 37.74
N HIS A 85 -12.05 -16.80 38.02
CA HIS A 85 -11.43 -16.33 39.25
C HIS A 85 -11.11 -14.83 39.18
N VAL A 86 -10.64 -14.35 38.02
CA VAL A 86 -10.22 -12.95 37.82
C VAL A 86 -11.38 -12.02 37.48
N TYR A 87 -12.35 -12.48 36.69
CA TYR A 87 -13.41 -11.64 36.14
C TYR A 87 -14.79 -11.98 36.72
N SER A 88 -15.63 -10.96 36.90
CA SER A 88 -17.01 -11.19 37.33
C SER A 88 -17.82 -11.86 36.21
N LYS A 89 -18.91 -12.55 36.57
CA LYS A 89 -19.83 -13.12 35.56
C LYS A 89 -20.37 -12.09 34.57
N LYS A 90 -20.56 -10.84 35.00
CA LYS A 90 -20.99 -9.75 34.12
C LYS A 90 -19.91 -9.39 33.10
N ASP A 91 -18.65 -9.36 33.52
CA ASP A 91 -17.52 -9.08 32.62
C ASP A 91 -17.36 -10.21 31.61
N ILE A 92 -17.44 -11.46 32.05
CA ILE A 92 -17.30 -12.65 31.20
C ILE A 92 -18.35 -12.66 30.09
N ILE A 93 -19.64 -12.48 30.42
CA ILE A 93 -20.68 -12.47 29.39
C ILE A 93 -20.58 -11.25 28.48
N THR A 94 -20.10 -10.12 28.99
CA THR A 94 -19.87 -8.90 28.20
C THR A 94 -18.74 -9.12 27.20
N MET A 95 -17.61 -9.66 27.65
CA MET A 95 -16.49 -10.05 26.79
C MET A 95 -16.93 -11.06 25.72
N TYR A 96 -17.66 -12.10 26.13
CA TYR A 96 -18.21 -13.08 25.20
C TYR A 96 -19.09 -12.43 24.13
N LEU A 97 -20.07 -11.62 24.54
CA LEU A 97 -21.02 -10.99 23.60
C LEU A 97 -20.38 -9.95 22.70
N ASN A 98 -19.31 -9.29 23.14
CA ASN A 98 -18.55 -8.34 22.30
C ASN A 98 -17.65 -9.05 21.27
N ASN A 99 -17.23 -10.28 21.54
CA ASN A 99 -16.31 -11.03 20.68
C ASN A 99 -16.98 -12.17 19.89
N ALA A 100 -18.26 -12.43 20.11
CA ALA A 100 -18.97 -13.49 19.39
C ALA A 100 -19.23 -13.11 17.93
N TYR A 101 -19.08 -14.09 17.03
CA TYR A 101 -19.40 -13.91 15.61
C TYR A 101 -20.88 -14.15 15.34
N PHE A 102 -21.54 -13.20 14.67
CA PHE A 102 -22.96 -13.26 14.32
C PHE A 102 -23.20 -13.34 12.81
N GLY A 103 -22.21 -13.76 12.02
CA GLY A 103 -22.37 -13.93 10.56
C GLY A 103 -22.22 -12.63 9.78
N ASN A 104 -22.09 -12.73 8.46
CA ASN A 104 -21.95 -11.60 7.53
C ASN A 104 -20.84 -10.60 7.90
N GLY A 105 -19.71 -11.08 8.42
CA GLY A 105 -18.58 -10.25 8.82
C GLY A 105 -18.82 -9.41 10.08
N VAL A 106 -19.91 -9.68 10.82
CA VAL A 106 -20.26 -8.93 12.02
C VAL A 106 -19.84 -9.65 13.29
N TRP A 107 -19.00 -8.98 14.06
CA TRP A 107 -18.50 -9.43 15.36
C TRP A 107 -19.06 -8.52 16.45
N GLY A 108 -19.50 -9.12 17.55
CA GLY A 108 -20.04 -8.39 18.68
C GLY A 108 -21.53 -8.07 18.56
N VAL A 109 -22.20 -8.11 19.71
CA VAL A 109 -23.66 -8.03 19.79
C VAL A 109 -24.22 -6.65 19.40
N GLN A 110 -23.44 -5.58 19.60
CA GLN A 110 -23.86 -4.23 19.22
C GLN A 110 -24.03 -4.10 17.71
N ASP A 111 -23.01 -4.57 16.99
CA ASP A 111 -23.00 -4.49 15.54
C ASP A 111 -23.99 -5.47 14.94
N ALA A 112 -24.16 -6.65 15.55
CA ALA A 112 -25.20 -7.61 15.17
C ALA A 112 -26.61 -7.00 15.33
N SER A 113 -26.87 -6.33 16.45
CA SER A 113 -28.17 -5.68 16.72
C SER A 113 -28.47 -4.60 15.68
N ARG A 114 -27.47 -3.80 15.29
CA ARG A 114 -27.60 -2.79 14.23
C ARG A 114 -27.74 -3.42 12.84
N ARG A 115 -27.04 -4.52 12.58
CA ARG A 115 -27.00 -5.20 11.28
C ARG A 115 -28.31 -5.87 10.93
N TYR A 116 -28.91 -6.54 11.91
CA TYR A 116 -30.10 -7.37 11.72
C TYR A 116 -31.39 -6.65 12.08
N PHE A 117 -31.38 -5.77 13.09
CA PHE A 117 -32.60 -5.14 13.62
C PHE A 117 -32.58 -3.61 13.60
N GLY A 118 -31.45 -3.01 13.22
CA GLY A 118 -31.34 -1.58 13.07
C GLY A 118 -31.35 -0.82 14.40
N LYS A 119 -31.12 -1.54 15.50
CA LYS A 119 -31.25 -1.07 16.89
C LYS A 119 -29.93 -1.19 17.64
N SER A 120 -29.78 -0.41 18.70
CA SER A 120 -28.71 -0.63 19.67
C SER A 120 -29.01 -1.86 20.53
N ALA A 121 -28.00 -2.58 21.01
CA ALA A 121 -28.18 -3.87 21.69
C ALA A 121 -28.93 -3.76 23.03
N ASP A 122 -28.98 -2.59 23.65
CA ASP A 122 -29.81 -2.27 24.81
C ASP A 122 -31.31 -2.19 24.47
N GLN A 123 -31.67 -2.00 23.20
CA GLN A 123 -33.04 -1.80 22.73
C GLN A 123 -33.65 -3.05 22.06
N VAL A 124 -32.93 -4.17 22.10
CA VAL A 124 -33.34 -5.41 21.43
C VAL A 124 -34.48 -6.09 22.21
N SER A 125 -35.54 -6.43 21.47
CA SER A 125 -36.72 -7.15 21.99
C SER A 125 -36.44 -8.63 22.25
N VAL A 126 -37.36 -9.33 22.92
CA VAL A 126 -37.22 -10.77 23.20
C VAL A 126 -37.09 -11.62 21.92
N SER A 127 -37.88 -11.33 20.89
CA SER A 127 -37.84 -12.05 19.60
C SER A 127 -36.49 -11.91 18.90
N GLU A 128 -35.98 -10.68 18.87
CA GLU A 128 -34.70 -10.32 18.25
C GLU A 128 -33.53 -10.90 19.06
N ALA A 129 -33.58 -10.82 20.40
CA ALA A 129 -32.59 -11.42 21.29
C ALA A 129 -32.52 -12.94 21.16
N ALA A 130 -33.67 -13.62 21.09
CA ALA A 130 -33.74 -15.05 20.86
C ALA A 130 -33.16 -15.45 19.48
N THR A 131 -33.33 -14.57 18.49
CA THR A 131 -32.72 -14.75 17.16
C THR A 131 -31.19 -14.62 17.24
N LEU A 132 -30.67 -13.54 17.83
CA LEU A 132 -29.22 -13.34 18.01
C LEU A 132 -28.56 -14.50 18.79
N ALA A 133 -29.18 -14.93 19.89
CA ALA A 133 -28.70 -16.07 20.66
C ALA A 133 -28.73 -17.37 19.85
N GLY A 134 -29.78 -17.58 19.04
CA GLY A 134 -29.90 -18.74 18.17
C GLY A 134 -28.78 -18.83 17.13
N MET A 135 -28.32 -17.67 16.62
CA MET A 135 -27.27 -17.57 15.62
C MET A 135 -25.90 -18.02 16.13
N LEU A 136 -25.59 -17.84 17.41
CA LEU A 136 -24.27 -18.17 17.99
C LEU A 136 -23.83 -19.63 17.74
N ARG A 137 -24.79 -20.56 17.67
CA ARG A 137 -24.50 -21.98 17.39
C ARG A 137 -23.96 -22.20 15.97
N SER A 138 -24.49 -21.49 14.99
CA SER A 138 -24.07 -21.58 13.58
C SER A 138 -24.47 -20.30 12.85
N PRO A 139 -23.61 -19.26 12.89
CA PRO A 139 -23.98 -17.92 12.46
C PRO A 139 -24.41 -17.82 11.00
N SER A 140 -23.81 -18.63 10.12
CA SER A 140 -24.19 -18.69 8.70
C SER A 140 -25.51 -19.44 8.49
N PHE A 141 -25.69 -20.61 9.11
CA PHE A 141 -26.87 -21.46 8.88
C PHE A 141 -28.16 -20.86 9.44
N TYR A 142 -28.06 -20.14 10.57
CA TYR A 142 -29.18 -19.47 11.22
C TYR A 142 -29.27 -17.97 10.90
N ASN A 143 -28.55 -17.50 9.87
CA ASN A 143 -28.60 -16.12 9.45
C ASN A 143 -30.00 -15.78 8.91
N PRO A 144 -30.74 -14.80 9.48
CA PRO A 144 -32.07 -14.47 9.00
C PRO A 144 -32.06 -13.75 7.64
N VAL A 145 -30.94 -13.18 7.21
CA VAL A 145 -30.80 -12.55 5.88
C VAL A 145 -30.83 -13.61 4.79
N ASP A 146 -30.12 -14.72 4.99
CA ASP A 146 -29.92 -15.75 3.97
C ASP A 146 -30.88 -16.94 4.17
N HIS A 147 -31.24 -17.24 5.42
CA HIS A 147 -31.95 -18.45 5.85
C HIS A 147 -33.02 -18.15 6.90
N MET A 148 -34.02 -17.33 6.54
CA MET A 148 -35.09 -16.88 7.44
C MET A 148 -35.84 -18.02 8.14
N ALA A 149 -36.20 -19.11 7.44
CA ALA A 149 -36.92 -20.23 8.03
C ALA A 149 -36.10 -20.93 9.13
N ASN A 150 -34.80 -21.14 8.90
CA ASN A 150 -33.88 -21.71 9.89
C ASN A 150 -33.76 -20.79 11.11
N ALA A 151 -33.63 -19.49 10.88
CA ALA A 151 -33.55 -18.49 11.93
C ALA A 151 -34.82 -18.48 12.81
N LEU A 152 -36.01 -18.51 12.21
CA LEU A 152 -37.28 -18.56 12.95
C LEU A 152 -37.44 -19.85 13.76
N SER A 153 -37.09 -21.00 13.17
CA SER A 153 -37.11 -22.29 13.87
C SER A 153 -36.18 -22.27 15.09
N ARG A 154 -34.94 -21.78 14.90
CA ARG A 154 -33.96 -21.68 15.98
C ARG A 154 -34.35 -20.66 17.04
N ARG A 155 -34.89 -19.50 16.64
CA ARG A 155 -35.46 -18.50 17.56
C ARG A 155 -36.55 -19.12 18.44
N ASN A 156 -37.49 -19.87 17.85
CA ASN A 156 -38.59 -20.48 18.59
C ASN A 156 -38.09 -21.52 19.61
N LEU A 157 -37.05 -22.28 19.26
CA LEU A 157 -36.37 -23.14 20.22
C LEU A 157 -35.74 -22.33 21.36
N VAL A 158 -35.05 -21.23 21.07
CA VAL A 158 -34.48 -20.36 22.12
C VAL A 158 -35.57 -19.78 23.04
N LEU A 159 -36.73 -19.37 22.49
CA LEU A 159 -37.86 -18.91 23.30
C LEU A 159 -38.35 -20.00 24.26
N GLN A 160 -38.45 -21.26 23.81
CA GLN A 160 -38.81 -22.38 24.67
C GLN A 160 -37.76 -22.62 25.78
N LEU A 161 -36.47 -22.50 25.46
CA LEU A 161 -35.40 -22.60 26.44
C LEU A 161 -35.47 -21.48 27.49
N MET A 162 -35.83 -20.26 27.08
CA MET A 162 -36.06 -19.15 28.00
C MET A 162 -37.25 -19.41 28.93
N VAL A 163 -38.33 -20.05 28.44
CA VAL A 163 -39.46 -20.48 29.28
C VAL A 163 -39.01 -21.52 30.30
N GLN A 164 -38.30 -22.56 29.87
CA GLN A 164 -37.80 -23.61 30.76
C GLN A 164 -36.91 -23.07 31.89
N ASN A 165 -36.18 -21.98 31.64
CA ASN A 165 -35.31 -21.34 32.63
C ASN A 165 -35.97 -20.17 33.37
N GLY A 166 -37.30 -20.02 33.27
CA GLY A 166 -38.06 -18.99 33.98
C GLY A 166 -37.74 -17.55 33.56
N LYS A 167 -37.23 -17.33 32.34
CA LYS A 167 -36.90 -16.01 31.79
C LYS A 167 -37.97 -15.42 30.87
N LEU A 168 -38.97 -16.22 30.51
CA LEU A 168 -40.09 -15.83 29.65
C LEU A 168 -41.34 -16.65 30.03
N SER A 169 -42.54 -16.07 29.94
CA SER A 169 -43.76 -16.86 30.18
C SER A 169 -44.12 -17.71 28.96
N SER A 170 -44.79 -18.84 29.20
CA SER A 170 -45.29 -19.71 28.11
C SER A 170 -46.24 -18.99 27.15
N SER A 171 -47.06 -18.05 27.65
CA SER A 171 -47.98 -17.27 26.82
C SER A 171 -47.23 -16.28 25.93
N GLN A 172 -46.22 -15.58 26.45
CA GLN A 172 -45.36 -14.68 25.69
C GLN A 172 -44.59 -15.43 24.60
N ALA A 173 -43.98 -16.57 24.94
CA ALA A 173 -43.24 -17.40 23.98
C ALA A 173 -44.13 -17.89 22.83
N LYS A 174 -45.36 -18.35 23.13
CA LYS A 174 -46.34 -18.76 22.12
C LYS A 174 -46.77 -17.60 21.22
N SER A 175 -46.99 -16.42 21.79
CA SER A 175 -47.35 -15.22 21.02
C SER A 175 -46.24 -14.82 20.05
N ILE A 176 -45.00 -14.71 20.54
CA ILE A 176 -43.83 -14.34 19.72
C ILE A 176 -43.54 -15.40 18.66
N SER A 177 -43.71 -16.69 18.96
CA SER A 177 -43.42 -17.75 17.99
C SER A 177 -44.33 -17.72 16.76
N LYS A 178 -45.51 -17.08 16.87
CA LYS A 178 -46.45 -16.87 15.76
C LYS A 178 -46.13 -15.64 14.91
N THR A 179 -45.21 -14.77 15.34
CA THR A 179 -44.83 -13.58 14.58
C THR A 179 -43.60 -13.87 13.70
N GLY A 180 -43.57 -13.20 12.54
CA GLY A 180 -42.40 -13.20 11.65
C GLY A 180 -41.22 -12.42 12.25
N LEU A 181 -40.21 -12.15 11.43
CA LEU A 181 -39.04 -11.36 11.82
C LEU A 181 -38.80 -10.25 10.80
N THR A 182 -38.83 -9.00 11.24
CA THR A 182 -38.54 -7.83 10.40
C THR A 182 -37.07 -7.46 10.55
N LEU A 183 -36.33 -7.51 9.44
CA LEU A 183 -34.92 -7.13 9.42
C LEU A 183 -34.77 -5.66 9.01
N LYS A 184 -33.89 -4.95 9.70
CA LYS A 184 -33.50 -3.58 9.37
C LYS A 184 -32.00 -3.45 9.55
N ASN A 185 -31.31 -2.92 8.55
CA ASN A 185 -29.87 -2.72 8.63
C ASN A 185 -29.53 -1.23 8.83
N THR A 186 -29.13 -0.86 10.04
CA THR A 186 -28.52 0.46 10.33
C THR A 186 -27.04 0.33 10.66
N PHE A 187 -26.47 -0.87 10.53
CA PHE A 187 -25.04 -1.08 10.65
C PHE A 187 -24.34 -0.38 9.50
N LYS A 188 -23.65 0.70 9.85
CA LYS A 188 -22.64 1.31 8.99
C LYS A 188 -21.33 0.68 9.39
N ASN A 189 -20.67 -0.01 8.46
CA ASN A 189 -19.28 -0.38 8.66
C ASN A 189 -18.50 0.93 8.77
N LYS A 190 -18.21 1.36 10.01
CA LYS A 190 -17.54 2.63 10.29
C LYS A 190 -16.06 2.57 9.94
N ASP A 191 -15.50 1.37 9.84
CA ASP A 191 -14.08 1.12 9.63
C ASP A 191 -13.89 0.29 8.36
N GLY A 192 -14.28 0.87 7.23
CA GLY A 192 -13.82 0.39 5.95
C GLY A 192 -12.28 0.38 5.90
N TYR A 193 -11.74 -0.41 4.97
CA TYR A 193 -10.31 -0.54 4.68
C TYR A 193 -9.73 0.81 4.20
N ARG A 194 -9.57 1.80 5.10
CA ARG A 194 -9.38 3.22 4.80
C ARG A 194 -8.09 3.50 4.03
N TYR A 195 -7.05 2.72 4.33
CA TYR A 195 -5.73 2.82 3.74
C TYR A 195 -5.27 1.47 3.20
N PRO A 196 -5.90 0.97 2.13
CA PRO A 196 -5.91 -0.45 1.83
C PRO A 196 -4.53 -0.99 1.47
N TYR A 197 -3.81 -0.29 0.59
CA TYR A 197 -2.45 -0.68 0.20
C TYR A 197 -1.43 -0.54 1.34
N PHE A 198 -1.61 0.43 2.24
CA PHE A 198 -0.72 0.60 3.39
C PHE A 198 -0.94 -0.53 4.40
N PHE A 199 -2.20 -0.89 4.66
CA PHE A 199 -2.52 -2.00 5.54
C PHE A 199 -1.98 -3.32 4.98
N ASP A 200 -2.20 -3.62 3.69
CA ASP A 200 -1.63 -4.83 3.06
C ASP A 200 -0.11 -4.88 3.26
N ALA A 201 0.59 -3.76 3.05
CA ALA A 201 2.03 -3.68 3.23
C ALA A 201 2.47 -3.88 4.69
N VAL A 202 1.68 -3.41 5.66
CA VAL A 202 1.89 -3.68 7.09
C VAL A 202 1.71 -5.16 7.39
N VAL A 203 0.67 -5.81 6.87
CA VAL A 203 0.45 -7.25 7.05
C VAL A 203 1.61 -8.04 6.43
N ASP A 204 2.02 -7.70 5.22
CA ASP A 204 3.13 -8.35 4.55
C ASP A 204 4.46 -8.14 5.29
N GLU A 205 4.72 -6.97 5.88
CA GLU A 205 5.91 -6.77 6.73
C GLU A 205 5.82 -7.57 8.03
N ALA A 206 4.65 -7.60 8.68
CA ALA A 206 4.42 -8.40 9.89
C ALA A 206 4.76 -9.89 9.65
N ILE A 207 4.37 -10.42 8.50
CA ILE A 207 4.63 -11.81 8.12
C ILE A 207 6.10 -12.00 7.72
N ASN A 208 6.58 -11.25 6.74
CA ASN A 208 7.86 -11.53 6.10
C ASN A 208 9.06 -11.13 6.98
N ARG A 209 8.93 -10.06 7.77
CA ARG A 209 10.03 -9.54 8.59
C ARG A 209 9.99 -10.05 10.02
N TYR A 210 8.81 -10.17 10.61
CA TYR A 210 8.65 -10.53 12.03
C TYR A 210 8.14 -11.96 12.23
N GLY A 211 7.93 -12.73 11.16
CA GLY A 211 7.56 -14.13 11.22
C GLY A 211 6.17 -14.39 11.80
N LEU A 212 5.31 -13.39 11.85
CA LEU A 212 3.95 -13.54 12.34
C LEU A 212 3.10 -14.29 11.31
N LYS A 213 2.18 -15.12 11.78
CA LYS A 213 1.18 -15.72 10.90
C LYS A 213 0.09 -14.70 10.57
N GLU A 214 -0.44 -14.74 9.36
CA GLU A 214 -1.55 -13.87 8.95
C GLU A 214 -2.75 -14.00 9.88
N GLU A 215 -3.10 -15.23 10.29
CA GLU A 215 -4.17 -15.49 11.26
C GLU A 215 -3.96 -14.76 12.60
N ASP A 216 -2.70 -14.62 13.03
CA ASP A 216 -2.34 -13.97 14.28
C ASP A 216 -2.48 -12.45 14.16
N VAL A 217 -2.02 -11.90 13.02
CA VAL A 217 -2.16 -10.47 12.69
C VAL A 217 -3.62 -10.06 12.67
N MET A 218 -4.50 -10.91 12.12
CA MET A 218 -5.92 -10.59 11.94
C MET A 218 -6.76 -10.86 13.19
N ASN A 219 -6.42 -11.88 14.00
CA ASN A 219 -7.35 -12.39 15.02
C ASN A 219 -6.85 -12.33 16.47
N LYS A 220 -5.55 -12.11 16.74
CA LYS A 220 -5.01 -12.10 18.14
C LYS A 220 -5.06 -10.74 18.83
N GLY A 221 -5.77 -9.77 18.26
CA GLY A 221 -5.92 -8.44 18.86
C GLY A 221 -4.59 -7.69 19.00
N LEU A 222 -3.66 -7.89 18.06
CA LEU A 222 -2.37 -7.20 18.05
C LEU A 222 -2.57 -5.68 17.89
N LYS A 223 -1.73 -4.89 18.53
CA LYS A 223 -1.59 -3.45 18.25
C LYS A 223 -0.33 -3.23 17.44
N ILE A 224 -0.50 -2.82 16.19
CA ILE A 224 0.59 -2.53 15.27
C ILE A 224 0.73 -1.02 15.13
N TYR A 225 1.88 -0.50 15.53
CA TYR A 225 2.27 0.89 15.40
C TYR A 225 3.06 1.06 14.10
N THR A 226 2.69 2.05 13.30
CA THR A 226 3.19 2.17 11.92
C THR A 226 3.79 3.54 11.65
N THR A 227 4.42 3.67 10.48
CA THR A 227 5.01 4.91 9.95
C THR A 227 4.00 5.78 9.19
N LEU A 228 2.74 5.32 9.06
CA LEU A 228 1.69 5.93 8.25
C LEU A 228 1.55 7.43 8.55
N ASN A 229 1.72 8.24 7.52
CA ASN A 229 1.24 9.61 7.52
C ASN A 229 -0.10 9.65 6.79
N GLN A 230 -1.18 9.85 7.54
CA GLN A 230 -2.54 9.84 7.00
C GLN A 230 -2.77 10.90 5.93
N ASN A 231 -2.13 12.07 6.03
CA ASN A 231 -2.25 13.12 5.04
C ASN A 231 -1.56 12.73 3.73
N TYR A 232 -0.35 12.15 3.80
CA TYR A 232 0.35 11.68 2.61
C TYR A 232 -0.39 10.54 1.93
N GLN A 233 -0.83 9.55 2.72
CA GLN A 233 -1.59 8.43 2.20
C GLN A 233 -2.90 8.86 1.54
N GLN A 234 -3.61 9.82 2.14
CA GLN A 234 -4.84 10.37 1.56
C GLN A 234 -4.56 11.13 0.26
N ALA A 235 -3.49 11.94 0.20
CA ALA A 235 -3.09 12.64 -1.01
C ALA A 235 -2.79 11.65 -2.16
N LEU A 236 -2.07 10.57 -1.87
CA LEU A 236 -1.81 9.51 -2.85
C LEU A 236 -3.13 8.85 -3.31
N GLN A 237 -3.98 8.41 -2.38
CA GLN A 237 -5.25 7.74 -2.73
C GLN A 237 -6.17 8.64 -3.55
N ASN A 238 -6.36 9.88 -3.13
CA ASN A 238 -7.20 10.85 -3.85
C ASN A 238 -6.69 11.02 -5.29
N SER A 239 -5.37 11.12 -5.49
CA SER A 239 -4.79 11.25 -6.83
C SER A 239 -5.08 10.03 -7.73
N PHE A 240 -5.14 8.83 -7.16
CA PHE A 240 -5.44 7.59 -7.91
C PHE A 240 -6.92 7.44 -8.27
N GLU A 241 -7.82 8.12 -7.55
CA GLU A 241 -9.25 8.18 -7.86
C GLU A 241 -9.55 9.13 -9.04
N GLN A 242 -8.66 10.09 -9.30
CA GLN A 242 -8.81 11.07 -10.38
C GLN A 242 -8.31 10.53 -11.72
N SER A 243 -9.19 9.89 -12.50
CA SER A 243 -8.80 9.28 -13.79
C SER A 243 -8.16 10.26 -14.80
N TRP A 244 -8.47 11.56 -14.71
CA TRP A 244 -7.89 12.60 -15.57
C TRP A 244 -6.41 12.91 -15.28
N LEU A 245 -5.88 12.43 -14.15
CA LEU A 245 -4.45 12.50 -13.82
C LEU A 245 -3.61 11.41 -14.50
N PHE A 246 -4.23 10.43 -15.17
CA PHE A 246 -3.55 9.32 -15.82
C PHE A 246 -3.58 9.46 -17.35
N PRO A 247 -2.68 8.75 -18.07
CA PRO A 247 -2.86 8.49 -19.50
C PRO A 247 -4.21 7.86 -19.81
N GLN A 248 -4.59 7.91 -21.09
CA GLN A 248 -5.79 7.23 -21.56
C GLN A 248 -5.69 5.72 -21.33
N ASN A 249 -6.83 5.12 -21.03
CA ASN A 249 -6.97 3.67 -21.01
C ASN A 249 -6.81 3.11 -22.44
N ALA A 250 -6.57 1.80 -22.56
CA ALA A 250 -6.55 1.13 -23.85
C ALA A 250 -7.93 1.17 -24.52
N THR A 251 -7.97 0.97 -25.84
CA THR A 251 -9.20 1.05 -26.66
C THR A 251 -10.26 0.02 -26.25
N ASP A 252 -9.85 -1.11 -25.68
CA ASP A 252 -10.73 -2.17 -25.16
C ASP A 252 -11.25 -1.88 -23.74
N GLY A 253 -10.92 -0.72 -23.17
CA GLY A 253 -11.30 -0.32 -21.82
C GLY A 253 -10.32 -0.77 -20.73
N THR A 254 -9.25 -1.50 -21.06
CA THR A 254 -8.21 -1.89 -20.10
C THR A 254 -7.61 -0.66 -19.44
N GLN A 255 -7.70 -0.58 -18.12
CA GLN A 255 -7.28 0.58 -17.37
C GLN A 255 -5.75 0.65 -17.25
N VAL A 256 -5.14 1.80 -17.60
CA VAL A 256 -3.73 2.05 -17.31
C VAL A 256 -3.52 2.06 -15.79
N GLN A 257 -2.51 1.38 -15.30
CA GLN A 257 -2.21 1.24 -13.88
C GLN A 257 -1.18 2.27 -13.42
N GLY A 258 -1.00 2.37 -12.10
CA GLY A 258 0.06 3.17 -11.51
C GLY A 258 0.44 2.65 -10.13
N ALA A 259 1.54 3.19 -9.60
CA ALA A 259 1.96 2.93 -8.23
C ALA A 259 2.80 4.10 -7.70
N SER A 260 2.63 4.44 -6.43
CA SER A 260 3.36 5.53 -5.77
C SER A 260 3.82 5.15 -4.37
N VAL A 261 5.02 5.59 -3.99
CA VAL A 261 5.60 5.43 -2.66
C VAL A 261 6.16 6.77 -2.19
N ALA A 262 5.71 7.25 -1.03
CA ALA A 262 6.29 8.38 -0.32
C ALA A 262 7.13 7.86 0.87
N MET A 263 8.43 8.16 0.86
CA MET A 263 9.41 7.64 1.83
C MET A 263 10.19 8.77 2.48
N ASP A 264 10.40 8.65 3.79
CA ASP A 264 11.33 9.48 4.55
C ASP A 264 12.78 9.09 4.20
N PRO A 265 13.57 9.98 3.59
CA PRO A 265 14.92 9.64 3.11
C PRO A 265 15.93 9.40 4.24
N THR A 266 15.65 9.90 5.44
CA THR A 266 16.58 9.83 6.57
C THR A 266 16.48 8.53 7.35
N THR A 267 15.33 7.86 7.27
CA THR A 267 15.05 6.63 8.02
C THR A 267 14.70 5.44 7.14
N GLY A 268 14.15 5.67 5.94
CA GLY A 268 13.54 4.62 5.11
C GLY A 268 12.09 4.30 5.50
N ALA A 269 11.49 5.07 6.42
CA ALA A 269 10.09 4.92 6.79
C ALA A 269 9.17 5.23 5.60
N VAL A 270 8.32 4.28 5.21
CA VAL A 270 7.31 4.50 4.18
C VAL A 270 6.13 5.24 4.81
N ARG A 271 5.88 6.47 4.36
CA ARG A 271 4.86 7.35 4.93
C ARG A 271 3.52 7.25 4.19
N GLY A 272 3.55 6.81 2.92
CA GLY A 272 2.36 6.54 2.12
C GLY A 272 2.67 5.63 0.93
N ILE A 273 1.70 4.82 0.51
CA ILE A 273 1.81 3.85 -0.58
C ILE A 273 0.48 3.60 -1.28
N VAL A 274 0.49 3.53 -2.61
CA VAL A 274 -0.64 3.08 -3.43
C VAL A 274 -0.13 2.17 -4.54
N GLY A 275 -0.74 0.99 -4.70
CA GLY A 275 -0.24 -0.09 -5.57
C GLY A 275 -1.02 -0.33 -6.87
N GLY A 276 -2.02 0.50 -7.18
CA GLY A 276 -2.85 0.31 -8.37
C GLY A 276 -4.09 1.18 -8.41
N ARG A 277 -4.69 1.28 -9.60
CA ARG A 277 -6.00 1.89 -9.85
C ARG A 277 -7.09 0.82 -9.86
N GLY A 278 -8.32 1.27 -9.64
CA GLY A 278 -9.51 0.43 -9.64
C GLY A 278 -9.82 -0.16 -8.26
N LYS A 279 -10.63 -1.22 -8.25
CA LYS A 279 -11.06 -1.86 -7.00
C LYS A 279 -9.87 -2.59 -6.36
N HIS A 280 -9.54 -2.18 -5.15
CA HIS A 280 -8.53 -2.85 -4.35
C HIS A 280 -8.98 -4.28 -3.96
N VAL A 281 -8.01 -5.20 -3.93
CA VAL A 281 -8.18 -6.59 -3.49
C VAL A 281 -7.23 -6.81 -2.31
N PHE A 282 -7.76 -7.27 -1.18
CA PHE A 282 -6.97 -7.57 0.02
C PHE A 282 -5.82 -8.50 -0.29
N ARG A 283 -4.60 -8.04 0.04
CA ARG A 283 -3.33 -8.72 -0.26
C ARG A 283 -3.18 -9.12 -1.73
N GLY A 284 -3.83 -8.37 -2.61
CA GLY A 284 -3.64 -8.47 -4.04
C GLY A 284 -2.27 -7.95 -4.47
N TYR A 285 -1.98 -8.08 -5.76
CA TYR A 285 -0.71 -7.64 -6.31
C TYR A 285 -0.49 -6.13 -6.10
N ASN A 286 0.54 -5.79 -5.33
CA ASN A 286 0.89 -4.41 -5.00
C ASN A 286 2.06 -3.94 -5.86
N ARG A 287 1.77 -3.18 -6.93
CA ARG A 287 2.80 -2.71 -7.86
C ARG A 287 3.83 -1.80 -7.20
N ALA A 288 3.50 -1.15 -6.09
CA ALA A 288 4.44 -0.28 -5.39
C ALA A 288 5.58 -1.07 -4.73
N THR A 289 5.36 -2.34 -4.37
CA THR A 289 6.36 -3.17 -3.67
C THR A 289 6.83 -4.37 -4.50
N GLN A 290 5.93 -5.02 -5.25
CA GLN A 290 6.16 -6.31 -5.90
C GLN A 290 6.51 -6.20 -7.39
N MET A 291 6.31 -5.04 -8.00
CA MET A 291 6.53 -4.85 -9.43
C MET A 291 7.99 -5.03 -9.82
N LYS A 292 8.20 -5.70 -10.97
CA LYS A 292 9.50 -5.82 -11.63
C LYS A 292 9.40 -5.21 -13.03
N ARG A 293 9.65 -3.90 -13.12
CA ARG A 293 9.65 -3.15 -14.38
C ARG A 293 10.96 -2.45 -14.63
N GLN A 294 11.30 -2.23 -15.89
CA GLN A 294 12.52 -1.51 -16.23
C GLN A 294 12.40 -0.04 -15.77
N PRO A 295 13.41 0.50 -15.08
CA PRO A 295 13.40 1.89 -14.61
C PRO A 295 13.54 2.92 -15.74
N GLY A 296 13.96 2.48 -16.93
CA GLY A 296 14.33 3.36 -18.03
C GLY A 296 15.39 4.38 -17.59
N SER A 297 15.29 5.61 -18.12
CA SER A 297 16.23 6.71 -17.80
C SER A 297 16.30 7.12 -16.32
N SER A 298 15.39 6.67 -15.45
CA SER A 298 15.46 6.96 -14.01
C SER A 298 16.66 6.27 -13.32
N ILE A 299 17.30 5.30 -13.99
CA ILE A 299 18.53 4.67 -13.48
C ILE A 299 19.78 5.52 -13.71
N LYS A 300 19.78 6.47 -14.67
CA LYS A 300 20.99 7.21 -15.09
C LYS A 300 21.76 7.87 -13.93
N PRO A 301 21.11 8.52 -12.95
CA PRO A 301 21.80 9.07 -11.80
C PRO A 301 22.55 8.00 -11.00
N LEU A 302 21.99 6.78 -10.91
CA LEU A 302 22.56 5.67 -10.14
C LEU A 302 23.68 4.97 -10.92
N ALA A 303 23.45 4.66 -12.20
CA ALA A 303 24.35 3.83 -13.00
C ALA A 303 25.48 4.60 -13.68
N VAL A 304 25.31 5.90 -13.93
CA VAL A 304 26.22 6.67 -14.80
C VAL A 304 26.76 7.89 -14.08
N TYR A 305 25.89 8.80 -13.66
CA TYR A 305 26.32 10.12 -13.25
C TYR A 305 26.92 10.15 -11.84
N SER A 306 26.34 9.44 -10.86
CA SER A 306 26.96 9.32 -9.52
C SER A 306 28.35 8.67 -9.56
N PRO A 307 28.57 7.52 -10.23
CA PRO A 307 29.91 6.95 -10.30
C PRO A 307 30.86 7.84 -11.11
N ALA A 308 30.41 8.53 -12.17
CA ALA A 308 31.26 9.49 -12.87
C ALA A 308 31.72 10.65 -11.98
N LEU A 309 30.84 11.20 -11.14
CA LEU A 309 31.21 12.22 -10.16
C LEU A 309 32.25 11.71 -9.15
N GLN A 310 32.17 10.44 -8.75
CA GLN A 310 33.19 9.81 -7.88
C GLN A 310 34.54 9.64 -8.59
N GLU A 311 34.54 9.62 -9.92
CA GLU A 311 35.73 9.50 -10.77
C GLU A 311 36.29 10.86 -11.22
N GLY A 312 35.87 11.95 -10.58
CA GLY A 312 36.41 13.29 -10.82
C GLY A 312 35.74 14.05 -11.97
N TYR A 313 34.62 13.56 -12.52
CA TYR A 313 33.77 14.40 -13.35
C TYR A 313 33.05 15.43 -12.48
N HIS A 314 32.74 16.58 -13.09
CA HIS A 314 32.01 17.69 -12.49
C HIS A 314 30.72 17.99 -13.23
N TYR A 315 29.73 18.60 -12.57
CA TYR A 315 28.40 18.88 -13.13
C TYR A 315 28.42 19.58 -14.50
N ASP A 316 29.46 20.36 -14.82
CA ASP A 316 29.65 21.08 -16.07
C ASP A 316 30.59 20.38 -17.09
N SER A 317 31.10 19.19 -16.74
CA SER A 317 31.96 18.38 -17.61
C SER A 317 31.32 18.15 -18.97
N LYS A 318 32.11 18.33 -20.02
CA LYS A 318 31.67 18.19 -21.41
C LYS A 318 31.65 16.71 -21.81
N LEU A 319 30.46 16.18 -22.03
CA LEU A 319 30.23 14.81 -22.47
C LEU A 319 30.06 14.75 -23.99
N SER A 320 30.47 13.66 -24.64
CA SER A 320 30.16 13.46 -26.05
C SER A 320 28.65 13.31 -26.29
N ASN A 321 28.12 13.99 -27.30
CA ASN A 321 26.72 13.84 -27.75
C ASN A 321 26.65 13.54 -29.25
N LYS A 322 27.72 12.98 -29.81
CA LYS A 322 27.79 12.55 -31.22
C LYS A 322 27.13 11.18 -31.35
N LEU A 323 26.25 11.01 -32.33
CA LEU A 323 25.77 9.68 -32.71
C LEU A 323 26.98 8.80 -33.05
N GLN A 324 27.12 7.69 -32.35
CA GLN A 324 28.28 6.81 -32.45
C GLN A 324 27.93 5.40 -31.99
N LYS A 325 28.72 4.43 -32.44
CA LYS A 325 28.62 3.02 -32.06
C LYS A 325 29.57 2.71 -30.90
N PHE A 326 29.11 1.87 -29.99
CA PHE A 326 29.84 1.43 -28.81
C PHE A 326 30.05 -0.08 -28.80
N GLY A 327 31.15 -0.52 -28.20
CA GLY A 327 31.47 -1.93 -28.04
C GLY A 327 31.71 -2.67 -29.36
N LYS A 328 32.08 -3.95 -29.24
CA LYS A 328 32.34 -4.83 -30.40
C LYS A 328 31.07 -5.21 -31.17
N ASN A 329 29.91 -5.15 -30.51
CA ASN A 329 28.60 -5.45 -31.09
C ASN A 329 27.99 -4.27 -31.86
N GLY A 330 28.66 -3.12 -31.91
CA GLY A 330 28.20 -1.95 -32.65
C GLY A 330 26.91 -1.34 -32.10
N TYR A 331 26.72 -1.38 -30.78
CA TYR A 331 25.54 -0.82 -30.12
C TYR A 331 25.44 0.68 -30.38
N GLU A 332 24.36 1.14 -30.99
CA GLU A 332 24.15 2.53 -31.40
C GLU A 332 22.91 3.11 -30.69
N PRO A 333 23.07 3.78 -29.53
CA PRO A 333 21.95 4.43 -28.85
C PRO A 333 21.56 5.72 -29.57
N HIS A 334 20.25 5.97 -29.69
CA HIS A 334 19.72 7.21 -30.26
C HIS A 334 19.16 8.12 -29.16
N ASN A 335 19.29 9.44 -29.35
CA ASN A 335 18.58 10.42 -28.54
C ASN A 335 17.12 10.46 -28.99
N VAL A 336 16.18 10.52 -28.04
CA VAL A 336 14.73 10.51 -28.31
C VAL A 336 14.31 11.65 -29.25
N ASP A 337 14.94 12.81 -29.11
CA ASP A 337 14.69 14.00 -29.94
C ASP A 337 15.58 14.07 -31.20
N ASN A 338 16.41 13.06 -31.45
CA ASN A 338 17.44 13.05 -32.51
C ASN A 338 18.37 14.28 -32.52
N GLY A 339 18.51 14.96 -31.38
CA GLY A 339 19.39 16.13 -31.25
C GLY A 339 20.81 15.74 -30.86
N TYR A 340 21.78 15.98 -31.75
CA TYR A 340 23.21 15.65 -31.56
C TYR A 340 24.09 16.90 -31.53
N SER A 341 25.23 16.82 -30.85
CA SER A 341 26.24 17.88 -30.77
C SER A 341 27.62 17.28 -30.51
N ASN A 342 28.70 18.03 -30.77
CA ASN A 342 30.06 17.54 -30.46
C ASN A 342 30.20 17.22 -28.96
N THR A 343 29.72 18.13 -28.12
CA THR A 343 29.69 17.97 -26.68
C THR A 343 28.41 18.55 -26.09
N ILE A 344 28.08 18.14 -24.86
CA ILE A 344 27.01 18.70 -24.02
C ILE A 344 27.49 18.72 -22.55
N PRO A 345 27.22 19.78 -21.78
CA PRO A 345 27.49 19.78 -20.34
C PRO A 345 26.71 18.68 -19.61
N MET A 346 27.33 18.02 -18.62
CA MET A 346 26.72 16.90 -17.91
C MET A 346 25.38 17.26 -17.26
N TYR A 347 25.25 18.43 -16.63
CA TYR A 347 23.99 18.91 -16.04
C TYR A 347 22.87 19.01 -17.08
N GLN A 348 23.20 19.42 -18.31
CA GLN A 348 22.23 19.54 -19.39
C GLN A 348 21.87 18.16 -19.95
N ALA A 349 22.84 17.24 -20.04
CA ALA A 349 22.58 15.84 -20.41
C ALA A 349 21.65 15.14 -19.41
N VAL A 350 21.80 15.42 -18.10
CA VAL A 350 20.90 14.94 -17.04
C VAL A 350 19.50 15.56 -17.18
N ALA A 351 19.42 16.89 -17.28
CA ALA A 351 18.17 17.64 -17.36
C ALA A 351 17.31 17.24 -18.58
N LEU A 352 17.96 17.07 -19.74
CA LEU A 352 17.31 16.64 -20.99
C LEU A 352 17.27 15.12 -21.17
N SER A 353 17.79 14.37 -20.19
CA SER A 353 17.81 12.91 -20.20
C SER A 353 18.42 12.29 -21.47
N LYS A 354 19.49 12.88 -22.02
CA LYS A 354 20.11 12.43 -23.28
C LYS A 354 20.65 11.01 -23.16
N ASN A 355 20.51 10.20 -24.21
CA ASN A 355 20.88 8.78 -24.20
C ASN A 355 22.35 8.58 -24.58
N VAL A 356 22.79 9.21 -25.67
CA VAL A 356 24.16 9.09 -26.17
C VAL A 356 25.22 9.49 -25.13
N PRO A 357 25.11 10.66 -24.44
CA PRO A 357 26.09 11.04 -23.43
C PRO A 357 26.12 10.10 -22.23
N ALA A 358 24.97 9.53 -21.85
CA ALA A 358 24.90 8.58 -20.73
C ALA A 358 25.61 7.26 -21.06
N VAL A 359 25.37 6.71 -22.26
CA VAL A 359 26.06 5.50 -22.72
C VAL A 359 27.56 5.75 -22.89
N TRP A 360 27.92 6.88 -23.52
CA TRP A 360 29.32 7.27 -23.68
C TRP A 360 30.04 7.41 -22.34
N LEU A 361 29.40 8.04 -21.36
CA LEU A 361 30.01 8.22 -20.05
C LEU A 361 30.15 6.89 -19.31
N LEU A 362 29.17 5.99 -19.40
CA LEU A 362 29.29 4.65 -18.81
C LEU A 362 30.43 3.83 -19.47
N ASP A 363 30.59 3.94 -20.79
CA ASP A 363 31.70 3.33 -21.52
C ASP A 363 33.05 3.87 -21.04
N LYS A 364 33.15 5.20 -20.86
CA LYS A 364 34.36 5.88 -20.38
C LYS A 364 34.77 5.50 -18.97
N ILE A 365 33.83 5.48 -18.02
CA ILE A 365 34.14 5.12 -16.62
C ILE A 365 34.25 3.60 -16.43
N GLY A 366 33.73 2.83 -17.39
CA GLY A 366 33.67 1.38 -17.36
C GLY A 366 32.35 0.85 -16.79
N VAL A 367 31.74 -0.09 -17.51
CA VAL A 367 30.44 -0.70 -17.16
C VAL A 367 30.41 -1.23 -15.72
N GLN A 368 31.50 -1.84 -15.25
CA GLN A 368 31.57 -2.43 -13.91
C GLN A 368 31.45 -1.38 -12.79
N LYS A 369 31.92 -0.14 -13.00
CA LYS A 369 31.71 0.94 -12.02
C LYS A 369 30.23 1.32 -11.92
N GLY A 370 29.54 1.35 -13.06
CA GLY A 370 28.09 1.57 -13.08
C GLY A 370 27.31 0.44 -12.41
N VAL A 371 27.69 -0.82 -12.67
CA VAL A 371 27.10 -1.99 -12.02
C VAL A 371 27.27 -1.94 -10.50
N GLN A 372 28.50 -1.70 -10.02
CA GLN A 372 28.80 -1.59 -8.59
C GLN A 372 28.03 -0.44 -7.94
N SER A 373 27.94 0.70 -8.63
CA SER A 373 27.14 1.84 -8.15
C SER A 373 25.67 1.46 -7.96
N VAL A 374 25.02 0.86 -8.96
CA VAL A 374 23.61 0.42 -8.86
C VAL A 374 23.40 -0.59 -7.73
N GLN A 375 24.35 -1.51 -7.54
CA GLN A 375 24.34 -2.46 -6.43
C GLN A 375 24.48 -1.77 -5.07
N ASN A 376 25.33 -0.74 -4.96
CA ASN A 376 25.47 0.07 -3.74
C ASN A 376 24.18 0.85 -3.42
N PHE A 377 23.39 1.25 -4.42
CA PHE A 377 22.04 1.80 -4.21
C PHE A 377 20.98 0.73 -3.82
N GLY A 378 21.38 -0.54 -3.69
CA GLY A 378 20.52 -1.65 -3.27
C GLY A 378 19.70 -2.28 -4.39
N ILE A 379 20.09 -2.08 -5.65
CA ILE A 379 19.43 -2.68 -6.81
C ILE A 379 20.34 -3.76 -7.39
N SER A 380 19.83 -4.99 -7.47
CA SER A 380 20.58 -6.11 -8.05
C SER A 380 20.70 -5.96 -9.57
N VAL A 381 21.89 -6.21 -10.11
CA VAL A 381 22.16 -6.21 -11.55
C VAL A 381 22.61 -7.61 -11.99
N PRO A 382 21.73 -8.39 -12.64
CA PRO A 382 22.07 -9.71 -13.19
C PRO A 382 23.26 -9.64 -14.15
N LYS A 383 24.05 -10.72 -14.24
CA LYS A 383 25.20 -10.79 -15.16
C LYS A 383 24.84 -10.46 -16.61
N SER A 384 23.65 -10.87 -17.07
CA SER A 384 23.14 -10.57 -18.42
C SER A 384 23.00 -9.07 -18.71
N ASP A 385 22.78 -8.27 -17.67
CA ASP A 385 22.48 -6.84 -17.76
C ASP A 385 23.74 -5.98 -17.52
N GLN A 386 24.89 -6.60 -17.24
CA GLN A 386 26.17 -5.91 -17.04
C GLN A 386 26.80 -5.49 -18.37
N ASN A 387 26.10 -4.60 -19.09
CA ASN A 387 26.50 -4.05 -20.37
C ASN A 387 26.05 -2.58 -20.50
N LEU A 388 26.35 -1.95 -21.64
CA LEU A 388 26.06 -0.53 -21.85
C LEU A 388 24.57 -0.16 -21.86
N ALA A 389 23.66 -1.12 -22.11
CA ALA A 389 22.23 -0.87 -22.03
C ALA A 389 21.77 -0.52 -20.60
N LEU A 390 22.56 -0.88 -19.56
CA LEU A 390 22.32 -0.48 -18.18
C LEU A 390 22.20 1.05 -18.04
N ALA A 391 22.99 1.81 -18.81
CA ALA A 391 22.93 3.28 -18.80
C ALA A 391 21.52 3.83 -19.12
N LEU A 392 20.71 3.06 -19.84
CA LEU A 392 19.38 3.47 -20.28
C LEU A 392 18.24 2.71 -19.56
N GLY A 393 18.56 1.94 -18.52
CA GLY A 393 17.57 1.16 -17.76
C GLY A 393 17.33 -0.25 -18.29
N GLY A 394 18.25 -0.78 -19.12
CA GLY A 394 18.28 -2.19 -19.50
C GLY A 394 18.55 -3.06 -18.29
N LEU A 395 17.49 -3.43 -17.56
CA LEU A 395 17.53 -4.22 -16.34
C LEU A 395 16.39 -5.25 -16.35
N SER A 396 16.72 -6.49 -16.67
CA SER A 396 15.79 -7.62 -16.79
C SER A 396 15.13 -8.01 -15.47
N SER A 397 15.82 -7.83 -14.34
CA SER A 397 15.24 -8.05 -13.01
C SER A 397 14.16 -7.04 -12.63
N GLY A 398 14.16 -5.88 -13.29
CA GLY A 398 13.29 -4.74 -12.99
C GLY A 398 13.45 -4.19 -11.57
N VAL A 399 12.63 -3.19 -11.26
CA VAL A 399 12.53 -2.54 -9.95
C VAL A 399 11.07 -2.19 -9.62
N SER A 400 10.79 -2.02 -8.33
CA SER A 400 9.55 -1.44 -7.81
C SER A 400 9.73 0.03 -7.40
N PRO A 401 8.64 0.82 -7.30
CA PRO A 401 8.67 2.18 -6.75
C PRO A 401 9.29 2.26 -5.36
N LEU A 402 9.09 1.24 -4.51
CA LEU A 402 9.71 1.19 -3.19
C LEU A 402 11.24 1.14 -3.28
N GLN A 403 11.78 0.30 -4.18
CA GLN A 403 13.23 0.20 -4.40
C GLN A 403 13.80 1.51 -4.96
N MET A 404 13.10 2.14 -5.89
CA MET A 404 13.53 3.42 -6.48
C MET A 404 13.48 4.58 -5.47
N ALA A 405 12.45 4.65 -4.63
CA ALA A 405 12.36 5.64 -3.55
C ALA A 405 13.52 5.49 -2.56
N ARG A 406 13.86 4.25 -2.16
CA ARG A 406 15.01 3.97 -1.30
C ARG A 406 16.33 4.40 -1.97
N ALA A 407 16.54 4.04 -3.23
CA ALA A 407 17.76 4.42 -3.96
C ALA A 407 17.96 5.94 -4.01
N TYR A 408 16.90 6.70 -4.32
CA TYR A 408 16.96 8.17 -4.39
C TYR A 408 17.09 8.84 -3.03
N SER A 409 16.78 8.13 -1.93
CA SER A 409 16.99 8.64 -0.57
C SER A 409 18.45 8.99 -0.30
N ALA A 410 19.41 8.30 -0.93
CA ALA A 410 20.81 8.63 -0.78
C ALA A 410 21.16 10.04 -1.28
N PHE A 411 20.48 10.56 -2.30
CA PHE A 411 20.69 11.94 -2.74
C PHE A 411 20.09 12.95 -1.77
N ALA A 412 18.86 12.69 -1.31
CA ALA A 412 18.18 13.51 -0.31
C ALA A 412 18.88 13.50 1.07
N ASN A 413 19.59 12.42 1.39
CA ASN A 413 20.21 12.17 2.69
C ASN A 413 21.75 12.20 2.63
N LYS A 414 22.32 13.16 1.88
CA LYS A 414 23.76 13.49 1.92
C LYS A 414 24.68 12.29 1.66
N GLY A 415 24.23 11.38 0.79
CA GLY A 415 24.94 10.16 0.39
C GLY A 415 24.68 8.93 1.27
N ASN A 416 23.78 9.01 2.25
CA ASN A 416 23.43 7.87 3.11
C ASN A 416 22.17 7.16 2.62
N LEU A 417 22.26 5.85 2.44
CA LEU A 417 21.15 5.00 2.06
C LEU A 417 20.46 4.43 3.31
N PRO A 418 19.13 4.47 3.43
CA PRO A 418 18.42 3.75 4.49
C PRO A 418 18.73 2.26 4.48
N ASN A 419 18.97 1.64 5.63
CA ASN A 419 19.30 0.21 5.71
C ASN A 419 18.18 -0.67 5.15
N ASN A 420 16.93 -0.31 5.42
CA ASN A 420 15.74 -0.98 4.90
C ASN A 420 14.64 0.03 4.55
N SER A 421 13.53 -0.48 4.03
CA SER A 421 12.27 0.25 3.92
C SER A 421 11.24 -0.44 4.81
N TYR A 422 10.49 0.33 5.61
CA TYR A 422 9.60 -0.23 6.62
C TYR A 422 8.32 0.56 6.81
N PHE A 423 7.29 -0.15 7.26
CA PHE A 423 5.95 0.33 7.59
C PHE A 423 5.67 0.20 9.09
N ILE A 424 6.27 -0.78 9.77
CA ILE A 424 6.03 -1.09 11.19
C ILE A 424 7.14 -0.50 12.08
N THR A 425 6.74 0.18 13.15
CA THR A 425 7.66 0.65 14.20
C THR A 425 7.64 -0.28 15.42
N LYS A 426 6.47 -0.80 15.79
CA LYS A 426 6.29 -1.67 16.97
C LYS A 426 5.06 -2.55 16.83
N ILE A 427 5.12 -3.77 17.37
CA ILE A 427 3.99 -4.69 17.50
C ILE A 427 3.87 -5.10 18.96
N THR A 428 2.67 -4.99 19.54
CA THR A 428 2.36 -5.52 20.87
C THR A 428 1.18 -6.49 20.81
N ASP A 429 1.14 -7.47 21.71
CA ASP A 429 -0.05 -8.31 21.89
C ASP A 429 -1.14 -7.58 22.70
N ALA A 430 -2.28 -8.26 22.89
CA ALA A 430 -3.43 -7.71 23.62
C ALA A 430 -3.12 -7.37 25.09
N SER A 431 -2.11 -8.00 25.71
CA SER A 431 -1.65 -7.71 27.08
C SER A 431 -0.73 -6.48 27.15
N GLY A 432 -0.26 -5.98 26.01
CA GLY A 432 0.69 -4.88 25.92
C GLY A 432 2.15 -5.32 25.88
N ARG A 433 2.43 -6.64 25.89
CA ARG A 433 3.79 -7.17 25.71
C ARG A 433 4.28 -6.87 24.29
N VAL A 434 5.50 -6.35 24.17
CA VAL A 434 6.16 -6.08 22.89
C VAL A 434 6.54 -7.40 22.23
N LEU A 435 5.99 -7.67 21.06
CA LEU A 435 6.34 -8.83 20.23
C LEU A 435 7.47 -8.49 19.26
N ALA A 436 7.48 -7.26 18.74
CA ALA A 436 8.50 -6.77 17.84
C ALA A 436 8.66 -5.25 17.96
N GLN A 437 9.87 -4.77 17.74
CA GLN A 437 10.19 -3.36 17.63
C GLN A 437 11.24 -3.17 16.55
N ASN A 438 10.99 -2.24 15.62
CA ASN A 438 11.96 -1.95 14.57
C ASN A 438 13.13 -1.15 15.18
N SER A 439 14.30 -1.77 15.24
CA SER A 439 15.56 -1.14 15.66
C SER A 439 16.47 -0.76 14.50
N ASP A 440 16.15 -1.17 13.27
CA ASP A 440 16.97 -0.92 12.08
C ASP A 440 16.42 0.27 11.30
N THR A 441 16.45 1.45 11.91
CA THR A 441 16.11 2.73 11.26
C THR A 441 17.36 3.51 10.84
N GLY A 442 18.50 2.83 10.81
CA GLY A 442 19.80 3.40 10.49
C GLY A 442 20.00 3.63 9.00
N THR A 443 21.08 4.33 8.69
CA THR A 443 21.53 4.56 7.31
C THR A 443 23.03 4.31 7.22
N HIS A 444 23.52 4.02 6.03
CA HIS A 444 24.95 3.84 5.76
C HIS A 444 25.34 4.66 4.53
N ARG A 445 26.55 5.22 4.55
CA ARG A 445 27.07 6.04 3.45
C ARG A 445 27.44 5.17 2.26
N ILE A 446 26.89 5.50 1.09
CA ILE A 446 27.19 4.80 -0.19
C ILE A 446 27.90 5.70 -1.20
N ILE A 447 27.71 7.02 -1.10
CA ILE A 447 28.42 8.04 -1.89
C ILE A 447 28.84 9.19 -0.97
N SER A 448 29.81 9.98 -1.39
CA SER A 448 30.24 11.14 -0.59
C SER A 448 29.12 12.20 -0.54
N ASN A 449 29.13 13.03 0.52
CA ASN A 449 28.23 14.17 0.61
C ASN A 449 28.40 15.12 -0.60
N ASN A 450 29.64 15.34 -1.06
CA ASN A 450 29.91 16.18 -2.22
C ASN A 450 29.30 15.59 -3.51
N THR A 451 29.44 14.29 -3.72
CA THR A 451 28.80 13.58 -4.84
C THR A 451 27.28 13.72 -4.79
N ALA A 452 26.67 13.54 -3.62
CA ALA A 452 25.22 13.68 -3.44
C ALA A 452 24.74 15.13 -3.70
N LYS A 453 25.51 16.12 -3.26
CA LYS A 453 25.26 17.55 -3.52
C LYS A 453 25.32 17.87 -5.01
N GLU A 454 26.37 17.45 -5.68
CA GLU A 454 26.59 17.74 -7.10
C GLU A 454 25.56 17.02 -7.99
N MET A 455 25.20 15.78 -7.63
CA MET A 455 24.08 15.08 -8.27
C MET A 455 22.76 15.82 -8.03
N THR A 456 22.49 16.29 -6.81
CA THR A 456 21.29 17.08 -6.49
C THR A 456 21.23 18.37 -7.30
N THR A 457 22.35 19.09 -7.43
CA THR A 457 22.45 20.26 -8.31
C THR A 457 22.00 19.92 -9.73
N MET A 458 22.49 18.84 -10.33
CA MET A 458 22.05 18.46 -11.68
C MET A 458 20.57 18.03 -11.74
N LEU A 459 20.08 17.34 -10.71
CA LEU A 459 18.69 16.85 -10.64
C LEU A 459 17.66 17.96 -10.39
N LEU A 460 18.03 19.07 -9.76
CA LEU A 460 17.20 20.28 -9.71
C LEU A 460 16.92 20.84 -11.11
N GLY A 461 17.89 20.72 -12.04
CA GLY A 461 17.72 21.15 -13.43
C GLY A 461 16.64 20.37 -14.19
N VAL A 462 16.39 19.10 -13.80
CA VAL A 462 15.37 18.25 -14.43
C VAL A 462 13.96 18.83 -14.21
N PHE A 463 13.69 19.36 -13.02
CA PHE A 463 12.39 19.97 -12.67
C PHE A 463 12.29 21.46 -13.03
N LYS A 464 13.40 22.20 -13.12
CA LYS A 464 13.36 23.62 -13.51
C LYS A 464 13.22 23.83 -15.01
N ASN A 465 13.97 23.07 -15.82
CA ASN A 465 14.10 23.30 -17.26
C ASN A 465 14.36 22.02 -18.06
N GLY A 466 14.05 20.87 -17.48
CA GLY A 466 14.26 19.56 -18.08
C GLY A 466 12.97 18.78 -18.26
N THR A 467 13.12 17.45 -18.32
CA THR A 467 12.02 16.52 -18.63
C THR A 467 10.88 16.57 -17.59
N ALA A 468 11.17 16.85 -16.31
CA ALA A 468 10.16 16.94 -15.25
C ALA A 468 9.54 18.33 -15.07
N GLN A 469 9.77 19.30 -15.97
CA GLN A 469 9.33 20.69 -15.75
C GLN A 469 7.83 20.82 -15.46
N SER A 470 6.99 20.06 -16.18
CA SER A 470 5.54 20.07 -15.96
C SER A 470 5.10 19.36 -14.66
N ALA A 471 5.99 18.61 -14.01
CA ALA A 471 5.74 17.93 -12.74
C ALA A 471 6.11 18.78 -11.51
N GLN A 472 6.70 19.97 -11.71
CA GLN A 472 7.13 20.85 -10.64
C GLN A 472 5.93 21.35 -9.80
N PRO A 473 5.84 20.99 -8.50
CA PRO A 473 4.81 21.52 -7.61
C PRO A 473 5.00 23.02 -7.38
N ASN A 474 3.88 23.74 -7.26
CA ASN A 474 3.90 25.19 -7.08
C ASN A 474 4.45 25.58 -5.70
N GLY A 475 5.39 26.53 -5.66
CA GLY A 475 5.92 27.09 -4.40
C GLY A 475 6.93 26.21 -3.67
N PHE A 476 7.40 25.12 -4.29
CA PHE A 476 8.41 24.23 -3.73
C PHE A 476 9.52 23.98 -4.74
N GLU A 477 10.70 23.58 -4.27
CA GLU A 477 11.76 23.05 -5.13
C GLU A 477 11.80 21.52 -5.01
N VAL A 478 12.00 20.84 -6.13
CA VAL A 478 12.11 19.38 -6.20
C VAL A 478 13.31 19.02 -7.06
N ALA A 479 14.11 18.06 -6.59
CA ALA A 479 15.14 17.43 -7.40
C ALA A 479 14.66 16.03 -7.79
N GLY A 480 15.04 15.54 -8.97
CA GLY A 480 14.73 14.16 -9.31
C GLY A 480 14.92 13.85 -10.78
N LYS A 481 14.41 12.70 -11.19
CA LYS A 481 14.58 12.19 -12.55
C LYS A 481 13.34 11.52 -13.07
N THR A 482 13.08 11.74 -14.36
CA THR A 482 12.09 10.99 -15.12
C THR A 482 12.69 9.71 -15.73
N GLY A 483 11.85 8.70 -15.93
CA GLY A 483 12.19 7.48 -16.65
C GLY A 483 11.10 7.14 -17.65
N SER A 484 11.51 6.59 -18.78
CA SER A 484 10.60 6.06 -19.78
C SER A 484 11.24 4.85 -20.41
N THR A 485 10.43 3.84 -20.70
CA THR A 485 10.85 2.73 -21.56
C THR A 485 9.91 2.67 -22.76
N GLU A 486 10.48 2.70 -23.95
CA GLU A 486 9.76 2.72 -25.22
C GLU A 486 9.20 1.33 -25.56
N VAL A 487 8.13 1.31 -26.34
CA VAL A 487 7.66 0.07 -26.98
C VAL A 487 8.42 -0.19 -28.28
N PRO A 488 8.42 -1.42 -28.81
CA PRO A 488 8.96 -1.69 -30.15
C PRO A 488 8.29 -0.80 -31.20
N ASN A 489 9.08 -0.35 -32.19
CA ASN A 489 8.58 0.46 -33.31
C ASN A 489 7.38 -0.17 -34.04
N SER A 490 7.29 -1.51 -34.03
CA SER A 490 6.15 -2.25 -34.61
C SER A 490 4.81 -1.96 -33.92
N TYR A 491 4.81 -1.47 -32.69
CA TYR A 491 3.58 -1.10 -31.96
C TYR A 491 3.20 0.36 -32.22
N GLY A 492 4.08 1.13 -32.86
CA GLY A 492 3.96 2.58 -33.03
C GLY A 492 4.75 3.35 -31.98
N PHE A 493 4.44 4.63 -31.86
CA PHE A 493 5.18 5.56 -31.02
C PHE A 493 4.55 5.68 -29.62
N GLY A 494 5.28 5.22 -28.60
CA GLY A 494 4.79 5.28 -27.23
C GLY A 494 5.71 4.61 -26.20
N THR A 495 5.19 4.44 -24.99
CA THR A 495 5.94 3.94 -23.84
C THR A 495 5.21 2.79 -23.12
N LYS A 496 5.99 1.83 -22.62
CA LYS A 496 5.48 0.73 -21.78
C LYS A 496 5.41 1.10 -20.30
N ASP A 497 6.39 1.88 -19.85
CA ASP A 497 6.61 2.26 -18.46
C ASP A 497 7.02 3.73 -18.40
N GLN A 498 6.38 4.50 -17.52
CA GLN A 498 6.74 5.88 -17.19
C GLN A 498 7.05 5.98 -15.70
N TRP A 499 8.11 6.72 -15.36
CA TRP A 499 8.59 6.91 -13.99
C TRP A 499 8.87 8.38 -13.71
N ILE A 500 8.56 8.82 -12.49
CA ILE A 500 9.17 10.01 -11.89
C ILE A 500 9.60 9.63 -10.48
N VAL A 501 10.88 9.83 -10.19
CA VAL A 501 11.42 9.71 -8.84
C VAL A 501 11.99 11.07 -8.48
N GLY A 502 11.33 11.77 -7.56
CA GLY A 502 11.79 13.06 -7.10
C GLY A 502 11.71 13.17 -5.59
N TYR A 503 12.40 14.17 -5.08
CA TYR A 503 12.63 14.33 -3.66
C TYR A 503 12.79 15.78 -3.27
N THR A 504 12.52 16.03 -2.00
CA THR A 504 13.03 17.15 -1.21
C THR A 504 13.95 16.57 -0.13
N PRO A 505 14.60 17.38 0.72
CA PRO A 505 15.31 16.85 1.87
C PRO A 505 14.42 16.07 2.85
N ASP A 506 13.10 16.27 2.82
CA ASP A 506 12.15 15.68 3.78
C ASP A 506 11.43 14.42 3.27
N ILE A 507 11.33 14.24 1.94
CA ILE A 507 10.54 13.16 1.35
C ILE A 507 11.07 12.77 -0.02
N VAL A 508 11.05 11.47 -0.33
CA VAL A 508 11.18 10.93 -1.69
C VAL A 508 9.82 10.41 -2.14
N LEU A 509 9.36 10.85 -3.31
CA LEU A 509 8.20 10.30 -4.01
C LEU A 509 8.68 9.55 -5.25
N SER A 510 8.39 8.26 -5.32
CA SER A 510 8.57 7.45 -6.54
C SER A 510 7.21 7.08 -7.10
N THR A 511 6.93 7.48 -8.33
CA THR A 511 5.67 7.20 -9.04
C THR A 511 5.96 6.48 -10.36
N TRP A 512 5.16 5.47 -10.66
CA TRP A 512 5.16 4.70 -11.90
C TRP A 512 3.75 4.69 -12.52
N VAL A 513 3.70 4.67 -13.85
CA VAL A 513 2.48 4.48 -14.65
C VAL A 513 2.77 3.54 -15.82
N GLY A 514 1.84 2.62 -16.11
CA GLY A 514 1.97 1.68 -17.23
C GLY A 514 0.86 0.62 -17.24
N PHE A 515 0.93 -0.30 -18.20
CA PHE A 515 0.01 -1.44 -18.29
C PHE A 515 0.64 -2.71 -17.69
N ASP A 516 -0.17 -3.56 -17.05
CA ASP A 516 0.30 -4.85 -16.53
C ASP A 516 0.75 -5.80 -17.63
N ARG A 517 0.10 -5.73 -18.79
CA ARG A 517 0.52 -6.42 -20.00
C ARG A 517 0.78 -5.38 -21.06
N THR A 518 1.96 -5.43 -21.67
CA THR A 518 2.34 -4.54 -22.76
C THR A 518 2.30 -5.31 -24.07
N ASP A 519 1.51 -4.83 -25.03
CA ASP A 519 1.44 -5.33 -26.39
C ASP A 519 1.07 -4.19 -27.35
N SER A 520 0.79 -4.49 -28.62
CA SER A 520 0.43 -3.50 -29.64
C SER A 520 -0.86 -2.74 -29.36
N ASN A 521 -1.70 -3.21 -28.44
CA ASN A 521 -2.96 -2.56 -28.05
C ASN A 521 -2.87 -1.94 -26.63
N HIS A 522 -1.86 -2.32 -25.85
CA HIS A 522 -1.71 -1.94 -24.44
C HIS A 522 -0.39 -1.22 -24.18
N PHE A 523 -0.30 0.03 -24.64
CA PHE A 523 0.81 0.92 -24.36
C PHE A 523 0.36 2.38 -24.31
N MET A 524 1.17 3.25 -23.72
CA MET A 524 0.85 4.67 -23.63
C MET A 524 1.31 5.37 -24.90
N HIS A 525 0.36 5.83 -25.72
CA HIS A 525 0.62 6.53 -26.99
C HIS A 525 1.31 7.89 -26.79
N GLY A 526 2.23 8.22 -27.71
CA GLY A 526 2.96 9.49 -27.74
C GLY A 526 4.24 9.50 -26.90
N VAL A 527 5.10 10.51 -27.12
CA VAL A 527 6.18 10.85 -26.17
C VAL A 527 5.74 12.02 -25.31
N SER A 528 5.68 11.77 -24.02
CA SER A 528 6.16 12.68 -22.97
C SER A 528 5.59 12.19 -21.66
N GLU A 529 6.30 12.52 -20.60
CA GLU A 529 5.88 12.28 -19.24
C GLU A 529 4.59 13.04 -18.85
N THR A 530 3.87 13.70 -19.78
CA THR A 530 2.66 14.51 -19.52
C THR A 530 1.53 13.75 -18.81
N GLY A 531 1.45 12.43 -19.00
CA GLY A 531 0.55 11.57 -18.24
C GLY A 531 0.95 11.49 -16.77
N ILE A 532 2.20 11.08 -16.51
CA ILE A 532 2.72 10.90 -15.15
C ILE A 532 3.04 12.21 -14.42
N THR A 533 3.37 13.30 -15.12
CA THR A 533 3.77 14.58 -14.52
C THR A 533 2.60 15.22 -13.77
N ARG A 534 1.38 15.13 -14.32
CA ARG A 534 0.15 15.62 -13.66
C ARG A 534 -0.12 14.85 -12.38
N LEU A 535 -0.08 13.52 -12.44
CA LEU A 535 -0.22 12.66 -11.26
C LEU A 535 0.82 13.00 -10.19
N TYR A 536 2.11 13.01 -10.57
CA TYR A 536 3.21 13.29 -9.66
C TYR A 536 3.09 14.68 -9.02
N LYS A 537 2.77 15.71 -9.83
CA LYS A 537 2.57 17.08 -9.34
C LYS A 537 1.46 17.13 -8.30
N ALA A 538 0.29 16.57 -8.60
CA ALA A 538 -0.85 16.55 -7.68
C ALA A 538 -0.51 15.82 -6.36
N GLN A 539 0.25 14.73 -6.44
CA GLN A 539 0.72 14.00 -5.26
C GLN A 539 1.67 14.83 -4.41
N MET A 540 2.69 15.46 -5.02
CA MET A 540 3.61 16.33 -4.30
C MET A 540 2.90 17.53 -3.68
N GLU A 541 1.99 18.18 -4.40
CA GLU A 541 1.20 19.32 -3.88
C GLU A 541 0.30 18.92 -2.71
N GLY A 542 -0.17 17.66 -2.66
CA GLY A 542 -0.90 17.12 -1.52
C GLY A 542 -0.02 16.68 -0.34
N ILE A 543 1.26 16.37 -0.57
CA ILE A 543 2.21 15.87 0.45
C ILE A 543 3.00 17.02 1.09
N LEU A 544 3.62 17.86 0.27
CA LEU A 544 4.59 18.89 0.69
C LEU A 544 4.08 19.86 1.76
N PRO A 545 2.79 20.27 1.78
CA PRO A 545 2.26 21.12 2.86
C PRO A 545 2.44 20.54 4.27
N TYR A 546 2.51 19.21 4.41
CA TYR A 546 2.67 18.51 5.69
C TYR A 546 4.09 17.95 5.90
N THR A 547 5.08 18.39 5.12
CA THR A 547 6.50 18.12 5.37
C THR A 547 7.12 19.21 6.25
N ALA A 548 8.38 19.05 6.66
CA ALA A 548 9.11 20.11 7.37
C ALA A 548 9.45 21.30 6.46
N LYS A 549 9.33 21.15 5.13
CA LYS A 549 9.61 22.16 4.10
C LYS A 549 11.07 22.62 4.13
N THR A 550 11.97 21.69 4.48
CA THR A 550 13.41 21.91 4.46
C THR A 550 13.83 22.28 3.05
N GLN A 551 14.52 23.42 2.92
CA GLN A 551 15.01 23.90 1.63
C GLN A 551 16.29 23.17 1.23
N PHE A 552 16.54 23.05 -0.07
CA PHE A 552 17.83 22.59 -0.56
C PHE A 552 18.94 23.57 -0.17
N THR A 553 20.13 23.03 0.15
CA THR A 553 21.33 23.87 0.30
C THR A 553 22.06 24.04 -1.04
N GLU A 554 21.75 23.15 -1.97
CA GLU A 554 22.27 23.06 -3.32
C GLU A 554 21.53 24.04 -4.23
N LYS A 555 22.26 24.68 -5.14
CA LYS A 555 21.67 25.53 -6.17
C LYS A 555 21.53 24.76 -7.48
N ALA A 556 20.52 25.12 -8.27
CA ALA A 556 20.37 24.57 -9.61
C ALA A 556 21.47 25.11 -10.54
N PRO A 557 21.82 24.40 -11.64
CA PRO A 557 22.98 24.76 -12.47
C PRO A 557 22.82 26.15 -13.09
N ASN A 558 21.61 26.52 -13.50
CA ASN A 558 21.32 27.84 -14.07
C ASN A 558 21.53 28.99 -13.06
N GLN A 559 21.43 28.74 -11.75
CA GLN A 559 21.74 29.73 -10.72
C GLN A 559 23.26 29.85 -10.55
N LEU A 560 23.98 28.73 -10.51
CA LEU A 560 25.44 28.71 -10.43
C LEU A 560 26.10 29.39 -11.65
N ILE A 561 25.58 29.17 -12.85
CA ILE A 561 26.07 29.80 -14.08
C ILE A 561 25.85 31.32 -14.05
N LYS A 562 24.72 31.80 -13.52
CA LYS A 562 24.44 33.24 -13.37
C LYS A 562 25.32 33.90 -12.31
N GLU A 563 25.64 33.19 -11.23
CA GLU A 563 26.48 33.70 -10.13
C GLU A 563 27.98 33.71 -10.49
N ASN A 564 28.44 32.78 -11.32
CA ASN A 564 29.86 32.63 -11.68
C ASN A 564 30.33 33.47 -12.88
N GLY A 565 29.49 34.31 -13.49
CA GLY A 565 29.96 35.17 -14.59
C GLY A 565 28.91 36.04 -15.27
N SER A 566 28.86 37.31 -14.89
CA SER A 566 28.70 38.41 -15.84
C SER A 566 30.00 38.54 -16.63
N ASN A 567 30.03 38.00 -17.85
CA ASN A 567 30.83 38.59 -18.92
C ASN A 567 30.07 38.43 -20.24
N ASN A 568 30.00 39.55 -20.95
CA ASN A 568 29.11 39.83 -22.08
C ASN A 568 29.15 38.74 -23.17
N ASP A 569 27.98 38.57 -23.80
CA ASP A 569 27.77 37.94 -25.12
C ASP A 569 27.31 36.47 -25.21
N TRP A 570 26.52 35.99 -24.23
CA TRP A 570 25.86 34.66 -24.36
C TRP A 570 24.34 34.64 -24.13
N THR A 571 23.76 35.72 -23.58
CA THR A 571 22.30 35.84 -23.38
C THR A 571 21.53 35.94 -24.70
N ASN A 572 22.13 36.48 -25.75
CA ASN A 572 21.49 36.61 -27.07
C ASN A 572 21.34 35.26 -27.78
N GLY A 573 22.24 34.30 -27.56
CA GLY A 573 22.18 32.98 -28.18
C GLY A 573 21.20 32.00 -27.52
N LEU A 574 20.89 32.18 -26.24
CA LEU A 574 19.94 31.35 -25.48
C LEU A 574 18.48 31.76 -25.75
N GLY A 575 18.21 33.06 -25.87
CA GLY A 575 16.89 33.56 -26.26
C GLY A 575 16.49 33.09 -27.66
N GLU A 576 17.37 33.25 -28.66
CA GLU A 576 17.06 32.87 -30.04
C GLU A 576 16.95 31.37 -30.28
N LYS A 577 17.72 30.53 -29.56
CA LYS A 577 17.64 29.06 -29.71
C LYS A 577 16.46 28.45 -28.96
N ILE A 578 16.05 29.02 -27.83
CA ILE A 578 14.82 28.63 -27.13
C ILE A 578 13.59 29.04 -27.96
N GLN A 579 13.62 30.20 -28.60
CA GLN A 579 12.53 30.66 -29.46
C GLN A 579 12.43 29.84 -30.76
N LYS A 580 13.56 29.40 -31.35
CA LYS A 580 13.55 28.46 -32.49
C LYS A 580 13.12 27.04 -32.09
N GLY A 581 13.46 26.58 -30.88
CA GLY A 581 12.97 25.31 -30.33
C GLY A 581 11.46 25.32 -30.05
N LEU A 582 10.94 26.41 -29.48
CA LEU A 582 9.50 26.62 -29.24
C LEU A 582 8.72 26.83 -30.54
N GLY A 583 9.31 27.48 -31.55
CA GLY A 583 8.70 27.67 -32.88
C GLY A 583 8.38 26.34 -33.57
N SER A 584 9.29 25.37 -33.48
CA SER A 584 9.07 24.02 -34.06
C SER A 584 8.00 23.20 -33.32
N ALA A 585 7.85 23.40 -32.00
CA ALA A 585 6.78 22.79 -31.21
C ALA A 585 5.42 23.47 -31.45
N GLY A 586 5.40 24.79 -31.63
CA GLY A 586 4.20 25.58 -31.96
C GLY A 586 3.66 25.30 -33.36
N GLU A 587 4.53 25.10 -34.35
CA GLU A 587 4.13 24.71 -35.71
C GLU A 587 3.57 23.28 -35.79
N THR A 588 4.06 22.37 -34.95
CA THR A 588 3.55 21.00 -34.86
C THR A 588 2.16 20.96 -34.18
N LEU A 589 1.93 21.83 -33.19
CA LEU A 589 0.61 22.03 -32.56
C LEU A 589 -0.41 22.69 -33.50
N ASN A 590 0.01 23.66 -34.32
CA ASN A 590 -0.87 24.30 -35.30
C ASN A 590 -1.23 23.36 -36.47
N LYS A 591 -0.33 22.48 -36.91
CA LYS A 591 -0.64 21.42 -37.90
C LYS A 591 -1.64 20.40 -37.34
N TRP A 592 -1.56 20.08 -36.05
CA TRP A 592 -2.51 19.19 -35.37
C TRP A 592 -3.89 19.84 -35.19
N TYR A 593 -3.95 21.12 -34.79
CA TYR A 593 -5.20 21.88 -34.66
C TYR A 593 -5.92 22.07 -36.01
N ASN A 594 -5.18 22.35 -37.10
CA ASN A 594 -5.75 22.50 -38.44
C ASN A 594 -6.21 21.16 -39.04
N ASN A 595 -5.54 20.04 -38.74
CA ASN A 595 -6.01 18.71 -39.14
C ASN A 595 -7.27 18.27 -38.38
N ILE A 596 -7.47 18.72 -37.13
CA ILE A 596 -8.70 18.47 -36.37
C ILE A 596 -9.86 19.33 -36.88
N LYS A 597 -9.62 20.59 -37.27
CA LYS A 597 -10.65 21.44 -37.89
C LYS A 597 -11.10 20.94 -39.27
N GLY A 598 -10.21 20.32 -40.04
CA GLY A 598 -10.54 19.73 -41.35
C GLY A 598 -11.39 18.46 -41.29
N ILE A 599 -11.45 17.79 -40.12
CA ILE A 599 -12.23 16.55 -39.91
C ILE A 599 -13.65 16.84 -39.40
N PHE A 600 -13.89 18.05 -38.86
CA PHE A 600 -15.20 18.44 -38.29
C PHE A 600 -15.80 19.72 -38.91
N GLY A 601 -15.35 20.11 -40.10
CA GLY A 601 -15.86 21.26 -40.84
C GLY A 601 -16.70 20.87 -42.06
N ASN A 602 -17.99 20.65 -41.84
CA ASN A 602 -19.10 21.08 -42.69
C ASN A 602 -20.29 21.41 -41.78
#